data_AF-A0A9D5R308-F1
#
_entry.id   AF-A0A9D5R308-F1
#
_cell.length_a   1.000
_cell.length_b   1.000
_cell.length_c   1.000
_cell.angle_alpha   90.00
_cell.angle_beta   90.00
_cell.angle_gamma   90.00
#
_symmetry.space_group_name_H-M   'P 1'
#
loop_
_entity.id
_entity.type
_entity.pdbx_description
1 polymer ?
#
loop_
_entity_poly.entity_id
_entity_poly.type
_entity_poly.pdbx_seq_one_letter_code
_entity_poly.pdbx_strand_id
1 'polypeptide(L)'
;MRTLLYIIILLVAAGCSVSGSRIKELDEAQRLMHTDPMAAMSKLNAIDVSQFQDSATMARWALLYSEAMAVNRLAAPADTIVDIAIAYYGSHNDKEAFHKASSLKAILSGPGSDPLVTALYLQKEKEFLLYKERIKWQRFIYGGVFMLLIAAGMILWMRQQMKLKSLLNEALMAEVSGLKGQIEVGKLAGGRLETKLQEMLHDRFALIDTLCQTYYESQGTKTERKALVEKVKCEIESMRSDSFPVMEQTVNDCRDNMLVRVKECCPDIKVDDYRLLVYIASGLSPRAISLLLGESVEVVYKRKSRLKARLREAVSSLSPEIMTIF
;
A
#
# COMPACT_ATOMS: atom_id res chain seq x y z
N MET A 1 1.88 -12.82 25.57
CA MET A 1 2.35 -13.96 24.74
C MET A 1 2.34 -15.27 25.53
N ARG A 2 2.95 -15.34 26.73
CA ARG A 2 2.96 -16.58 27.55
C ARG A 2 1.57 -17.02 28.05
N THR A 3 0.71 -16.09 28.44
CA THR A 3 -0.65 -16.37 28.92
C THR A 3 -1.57 -16.99 27.88
N LEU A 4 -1.44 -16.60 26.61
CA LEU A 4 -2.19 -17.19 25.49
C LEU A 4 -1.77 -18.64 25.20
N LEU A 5 -0.47 -18.94 25.31
CA LEU A 5 0.05 -20.30 25.14
C LEU A 5 -0.49 -21.25 26.22
N TYR A 6 -0.56 -20.80 27.48
CA TYR A 6 -1.12 -21.63 28.56
C TYR A 6 -2.61 -21.90 28.40
N ILE A 7 -3.38 -20.94 27.88
CA ILE A 7 -4.81 -21.15 27.59
C ILE A 7 -5.00 -22.18 26.48
N ILE A 8 -4.19 -22.13 25.41
CA ILE A 8 -4.23 -23.11 24.31
C ILE A 8 -3.84 -24.51 24.80
N ILE A 9 -2.80 -24.63 25.62
CA ILE A 9 -2.34 -25.91 26.17
C ILE A 9 -3.40 -26.51 27.13
N LEU A 10 -4.04 -25.69 27.96
CA LEU A 10 -5.12 -26.14 28.85
C LEU A 10 -6.34 -26.67 28.07
N LEU A 11 -6.66 -26.03 26.94
CA LEU A 11 -7.80 -26.38 26.08
C LEU A 11 -7.57 -27.69 25.30
N VAL A 12 -6.32 -27.96 24.91
CA VAL A 12 -5.92 -29.23 24.29
C VAL A 12 -5.90 -30.38 25.31
N ALA A 13 -5.39 -30.13 26.52
CA ALA A 13 -5.29 -31.15 27.56
C ALA A 13 -6.66 -31.63 28.09
N ALA A 14 -7.68 -30.76 28.13
CA ALA A 14 -9.04 -31.13 28.54
C ALA A 14 -9.76 -32.03 27.52
N GLY A 15 -9.30 -32.09 26.26
CA GLY A 15 -9.94 -32.87 25.20
C GLY A 15 -9.60 -34.36 25.21
N CYS A 16 -8.37 -34.74 25.62
CA CYS A 16 -7.86 -36.10 25.46
C CYS A 16 -8.43 -37.13 26.45
N SER A 17 -8.89 -36.73 27.63
CA SER A 17 -9.30 -37.67 28.68
C SER A 17 -10.61 -38.43 28.36
N VAL A 18 -11.50 -37.83 27.57
CA VAL A 18 -12.83 -38.40 27.25
C VAL A 18 -12.77 -39.42 26.09
N SER A 19 -11.80 -39.30 25.18
CA SER A 19 -11.67 -40.22 24.03
C SER A 19 -11.31 -41.65 24.48
N GLY A 20 -10.46 -41.80 25.50
CA GLY A 20 -9.98 -43.11 25.96
C GLY A 20 -11.05 -44.03 26.59
N SER A 21 -12.13 -43.49 27.15
CA SER A 21 -13.20 -44.30 27.77
C SER A 21 -14.08 -45.00 26.71
N ARG A 22 -14.38 -44.32 25.59
CA ARG A 22 -15.28 -44.86 24.55
C ARG A 22 -14.63 -45.95 23.71
N ILE A 23 -13.31 -45.86 23.52
CA ILE A 23 -12.54 -46.89 22.80
C ILE A 23 -12.68 -48.25 23.52
N LYS A 24 -12.67 -48.25 24.86
CA LYS A 24 -12.85 -49.47 25.66
C LYS A 24 -14.24 -50.08 25.51
N GLU A 25 -15.29 -49.24 25.44
CA GLU A 25 -16.67 -49.72 25.21
C GLU A 25 -16.83 -50.39 23.84
N LEU A 26 -16.16 -49.86 22.80
CA LEU A 26 -16.14 -50.47 21.46
C LEU A 26 -15.37 -51.80 21.45
N ASP A 27 -14.24 -51.88 22.16
CA ASP A 27 -13.46 -53.12 22.30
C ASP A 27 -14.28 -54.21 23.00
N GLU A 28 -15.02 -53.85 24.04
CA GLU A 28 -15.93 -54.76 24.74
C GLU A 28 -17.07 -55.26 23.84
N ALA A 29 -17.72 -54.35 23.10
CA ALA A 29 -18.76 -54.73 22.14
C ALA A 29 -18.25 -55.67 21.05
N GLN A 30 -17.04 -55.42 20.54
CA GLN A 30 -16.41 -56.28 19.54
C GLN A 30 -16.12 -57.69 20.09
N ARG A 31 -15.68 -57.82 21.34
CA ARG A 31 -15.48 -59.13 21.97
C ARG A 31 -16.78 -59.93 22.12
N LEU A 32 -17.87 -59.23 22.47
CA LEU A 32 -19.18 -59.84 22.62
C LEU A 32 -19.80 -60.30 21.29
N MET A 33 -19.31 -59.81 20.15
CA MET A 33 -19.88 -60.07 18.82
C MET A 33 -20.04 -61.56 18.48
N HIS A 34 -19.11 -62.41 18.96
CA HIS A 34 -19.14 -63.85 18.72
C HIS A 34 -19.76 -64.66 19.88
N THR A 35 -19.66 -64.15 21.11
CA THR A 35 -20.11 -64.87 22.31
C THR A 35 -21.57 -64.58 22.65
N ASP A 36 -22.00 -63.33 22.49
CA ASP A 36 -23.38 -62.85 22.72
C ASP A 36 -23.69 -61.66 21.79
N PRO A 37 -24.20 -61.94 20.58
CA PRO A 37 -24.50 -60.90 19.59
C PRO A 37 -25.55 -59.88 20.05
N MET A 38 -26.52 -60.28 20.89
CA MET A 38 -27.56 -59.37 21.37
C MET A 38 -27.00 -58.40 22.41
N ALA A 39 -26.14 -58.89 23.31
CA ALA A 39 -25.43 -58.02 24.25
C ALA A 39 -24.48 -57.06 23.53
N ALA A 40 -23.78 -57.50 22.47
CA ALA A 40 -22.96 -56.63 21.63
C ALA A 40 -23.80 -55.50 21.00
N MET A 41 -24.98 -55.83 20.45
CA MET A 41 -25.90 -54.86 19.87
C MET A 41 -26.45 -53.88 20.91
N SER A 42 -26.83 -54.37 22.10
CA SER A 42 -27.29 -53.53 23.21
C SER A 42 -26.21 -52.54 23.67
N LYS A 43 -24.96 -53.01 23.79
CA LYS A 43 -23.81 -52.17 24.14
C LYS A 43 -23.58 -51.06 23.10
N LEU A 44 -23.62 -51.39 21.81
CA LEU A 44 -23.45 -50.40 20.73
C LEU A 44 -24.60 -49.40 20.66
N ASN A 45 -25.83 -49.83 20.98
CA ASN A 45 -26.99 -48.94 21.10
C ASN A 45 -26.90 -47.98 22.30
N ALA A 46 -26.25 -48.39 23.38
CA ALA A 46 -26.07 -47.55 24.57
C ALA A 46 -25.05 -46.40 24.36
N ILE A 47 -24.15 -46.51 23.38
CA ILE A 47 -23.12 -45.50 23.12
C ILE A 47 -23.74 -44.27 22.46
N ASP A 48 -23.57 -43.09 23.06
CA ASP A 48 -23.93 -41.81 22.45
C ASP A 48 -22.87 -41.39 21.42
N VAL A 49 -23.20 -41.54 20.14
CA VAL A 49 -22.29 -41.23 19.04
C VAL A 49 -22.18 -39.73 18.75
N SER A 50 -23.13 -38.92 19.22
CA SER A 50 -23.14 -37.47 19.02
C SER A 50 -21.95 -36.76 19.68
N GLN A 51 -21.34 -37.43 20.66
CA GLN A 51 -20.24 -36.91 21.45
C GLN A 51 -18.86 -37.45 21.05
N PHE A 52 -18.77 -38.26 19.99
CA PHE A 52 -17.47 -38.66 19.45
C PHE A 52 -16.66 -37.44 19.00
N GLN A 53 -15.34 -37.49 19.19
CA GLN A 53 -14.44 -36.37 18.87
C GLN A 53 -13.80 -36.53 17.49
N ASP A 54 -13.67 -37.78 17.03
CA ASP A 54 -12.88 -38.14 15.87
C ASP A 54 -13.68 -39.04 14.91
N SER A 55 -13.41 -38.87 13.62
CA SER A 55 -14.05 -39.65 12.57
C SER A 55 -13.61 -41.12 12.58
N ALA A 56 -12.45 -41.44 13.15
CA ALA A 56 -11.95 -42.81 13.25
C ALA A 56 -12.80 -43.66 14.20
N THR A 57 -13.06 -43.15 15.40
CA THR A 57 -13.95 -43.80 16.38
C THR A 57 -15.37 -43.93 15.83
N MET A 58 -15.86 -42.90 15.14
CA MET A 58 -17.18 -42.95 14.47
C MET A 58 -17.24 -44.06 13.40
N ALA A 59 -16.22 -44.16 12.54
CA ALA A 59 -16.16 -45.20 11.51
C ALA A 59 -15.99 -46.60 12.09
N ARG A 60 -15.24 -46.74 13.19
CA ARG A 60 -15.09 -48.00 13.92
C ARG A 60 -16.41 -48.43 14.55
N TRP A 61 -17.11 -47.52 15.22
CA TRP A 61 -18.45 -47.80 15.75
C TRP A 61 -19.41 -48.18 14.62
N ALA A 62 -19.42 -47.45 13.50
CA ALA A 62 -20.29 -47.74 12.37
C ALA A 62 -20.05 -49.13 11.78
N LEU A 63 -18.79 -49.55 11.63
CA LEU A 63 -18.43 -50.89 11.18
C LEU A 63 -18.93 -51.98 12.15
N LEU A 64 -18.68 -51.80 13.45
CA LEU A 64 -19.11 -52.74 14.48
C LEU A 64 -20.64 -52.80 14.61
N TYR A 65 -21.32 -51.67 14.43
CA TYR A 65 -22.77 -51.59 14.43
C TYR A 65 -23.38 -52.36 13.25
N SER A 66 -22.86 -52.16 12.04
CA SER A 66 -23.27 -52.92 10.86
C SER A 66 -22.97 -54.42 11.00
N GLU A 67 -21.83 -54.78 11.60
CA GLU A 67 -21.49 -56.18 11.89
C GLU A 67 -22.44 -56.80 12.92
N ALA A 68 -22.76 -56.10 14.00
CA ALA A 68 -23.72 -56.57 15.01
C ALA A 68 -25.11 -56.78 14.41
N MET A 69 -25.58 -55.87 13.54
CA MET A 69 -26.85 -56.05 12.83
C MET A 69 -26.83 -57.30 11.95
N ALA A 70 -25.76 -57.54 11.19
CA ALA A 70 -25.64 -58.70 10.33
C ALA A 70 -25.62 -60.02 11.12
N VAL A 71 -24.88 -60.09 12.24
CA VAL A 71 -24.80 -61.29 13.10
C VAL A 71 -26.15 -61.58 13.76
N ASN A 72 -26.88 -60.54 14.20
CA ASN A 72 -28.24 -60.67 14.74
C ASN A 72 -29.32 -60.88 13.66
N ARG A 73 -28.94 -61.00 12.38
CA ARG A 73 -29.84 -61.16 11.23
C ARG A 73 -30.89 -60.05 11.12
N LEU A 74 -30.50 -58.82 11.45
CA LEU A 74 -31.34 -57.62 11.35
C LEU A 74 -31.08 -56.91 10.03
N ALA A 75 -32.13 -56.43 9.35
CA ALA A 75 -31.97 -55.57 8.19
C ALA A 75 -31.88 -54.09 8.59
N ALA A 76 -31.09 -53.32 7.86
CA ALA A 76 -31.00 -51.87 8.06
C ALA A 76 -32.09 -51.16 7.24
N PRO A 77 -32.82 -50.19 7.80
CA PRO A 77 -33.81 -49.41 7.06
C PRO A 77 -33.17 -48.42 6.06
N ALA A 78 -31.88 -48.12 6.23
CA ALA A 78 -31.11 -47.24 5.35
C ALA A 78 -29.61 -47.64 5.38
N ASP A 79 -28.86 -47.16 4.40
CA ASP A 79 -27.41 -47.41 4.30
C ASP A 79 -26.56 -46.37 5.06
N THR A 80 -27.20 -45.40 5.73
CA THR A 80 -26.52 -44.22 6.32
C THR A 80 -25.37 -44.60 7.25
N ILE A 81 -25.55 -45.58 8.15
CA ILE A 81 -24.52 -45.94 9.13
C ILE A 81 -23.36 -46.69 8.45
N VAL A 82 -23.64 -47.69 7.62
CA VAL A 82 -22.58 -48.47 6.96
C VAL A 82 -21.75 -47.61 6.00
N ASP A 83 -22.40 -46.64 5.34
CA ASP A 83 -21.74 -45.68 4.45
C ASP A 83 -20.71 -44.80 5.17
N ILE A 84 -20.86 -44.57 6.49
CA ILE A 84 -19.86 -43.86 7.30
C ILE A 84 -18.55 -44.65 7.31
N ALA A 85 -18.62 -45.96 7.57
CA ALA A 85 -17.45 -46.83 7.59
C ALA A 85 -16.83 -46.94 6.19
N ILE A 86 -17.64 -47.12 5.15
CA ILE A 86 -17.18 -47.20 3.76
C ILE A 86 -16.44 -45.93 3.35
N ALA A 87 -17.01 -44.75 3.61
CA ALA A 87 -16.39 -43.47 3.26
C ALA A 87 -15.07 -43.24 4.02
N TYR A 88 -15.03 -43.58 5.31
CA TYR A 88 -13.83 -43.41 6.12
C TYR A 88 -12.71 -44.37 5.69
N TYR A 89 -12.95 -45.68 5.67
CA TYR A 89 -11.91 -46.65 5.32
C TYR A 89 -11.49 -46.57 3.85
N GLY A 90 -12.40 -46.19 2.95
CA GLY A 90 -12.08 -45.92 1.55
C GLY A 90 -11.14 -44.72 1.38
N SER A 91 -11.31 -43.66 2.17
CA SER A 91 -10.41 -42.49 2.14
C SER A 91 -9.08 -42.71 2.88
N HIS A 92 -9.04 -43.63 3.85
CA HIS A 92 -7.84 -43.94 4.65
C HIS A 92 -7.05 -45.16 4.12
N ASN A 93 -7.43 -45.70 2.97
CA ASN A 93 -6.76 -46.82 2.28
C ASN A 93 -6.68 -48.13 3.10
N ASP A 94 -7.59 -48.32 4.06
CA ASP A 94 -7.75 -49.59 4.78
C ASP A 94 -8.68 -50.51 3.96
N LYS A 95 -8.06 -51.28 3.05
CA LYS A 95 -8.79 -52.11 2.10
C LYS A 95 -9.59 -53.21 2.78
N GLU A 96 -9.07 -53.79 3.86
CA GLU A 96 -9.73 -54.89 4.57
C GLU A 96 -11.02 -54.40 5.22
N ALA A 97 -10.93 -53.32 6.01
CA ALA A 97 -12.10 -52.73 6.65
C ALA A 97 -13.10 -52.18 5.62
N PHE A 98 -12.62 -51.62 4.51
CA PHE A 98 -13.48 -51.16 3.41
C PHE A 98 -14.24 -52.30 2.74
N HIS A 99 -13.56 -53.41 2.40
CA HIS A 99 -14.21 -54.59 1.82
C HIS A 99 -15.22 -55.20 2.80
N LYS A 100 -14.89 -55.26 4.09
CA LYS A 100 -15.79 -55.72 5.14
C LYS A 100 -17.04 -54.83 5.26
N ALA A 101 -16.88 -53.51 5.27
CA ALA A 101 -18.01 -52.59 5.32
C ALA A 101 -18.90 -52.71 4.06
N SER A 102 -18.28 -52.88 2.89
CA SER A 102 -18.98 -53.03 1.61
C SER A 102 -19.76 -54.34 1.53
N SER A 103 -19.23 -55.44 2.06
CA SER A 103 -19.95 -56.71 2.13
C SER A 103 -21.12 -56.66 3.13
N LEU A 104 -20.92 -56.01 4.29
CA LEU A 104 -21.97 -55.78 5.27
C LEU A 104 -23.13 -54.95 4.69
N LYS A 105 -22.83 -53.93 3.88
CA LYS A 105 -23.86 -53.15 3.19
C LYS A 105 -24.79 -54.06 2.36
N ALA A 106 -24.21 -54.94 1.54
CA ALA A 106 -24.99 -55.87 0.73
C ALA A 106 -25.85 -56.85 1.57
N ILE A 107 -25.35 -57.30 2.73
CA ILE A 107 -26.06 -58.21 3.63
C ILE A 107 -27.25 -57.51 4.30
N LEU A 108 -27.12 -56.21 4.62
CA LEU A 108 -28.11 -55.45 5.37
C LEU A 108 -29.26 -54.91 4.51
N SER A 109 -29.14 -54.90 3.17
CA SER A 109 -30.14 -54.36 2.22
C SER A 109 -31.40 -55.24 2.01
N GLY A 110 -31.82 -56.04 3.00
CA GLY A 110 -32.95 -56.96 2.89
C GLY A 110 -34.32 -56.37 3.30
N PRO A 111 -35.44 -56.91 2.79
CA PRO A 111 -36.78 -56.50 3.20
C PRO A 111 -37.17 -57.19 4.52
N GLY A 112 -36.96 -56.50 5.64
CA GLY A 112 -37.40 -57.01 6.94
C GLY A 112 -36.77 -56.28 8.11
N SER A 113 -37.41 -55.22 8.57
CA SER A 113 -37.02 -54.56 9.82
C SER A 113 -38.21 -54.46 10.77
N ASP A 114 -38.05 -55.04 11.96
CA ASP A 114 -38.97 -54.85 13.06
C ASP A 114 -39.10 -53.35 13.39
N PRO A 115 -40.30 -52.83 13.74
CA PRO A 115 -40.48 -51.41 14.05
C PRO A 115 -39.53 -50.89 15.14
N LEU A 116 -39.16 -51.75 16.10
CA LEU A 116 -38.23 -51.42 17.18
C LEU A 116 -36.80 -51.18 16.67
N VAL A 117 -36.31 -52.04 15.77
CA VAL A 117 -34.96 -51.94 15.19
C VAL A 117 -34.87 -50.70 14.31
N THR A 118 -35.92 -50.43 13.54
CA THR A 118 -36.03 -49.21 12.73
C THR A 118 -35.99 -47.95 13.60
N ALA A 119 -36.72 -47.91 14.71
CA ALA A 119 -36.70 -46.77 15.63
C ALA A 119 -35.32 -46.52 16.25
N LEU A 120 -34.64 -47.58 16.71
CA LEU A 120 -33.27 -47.49 17.26
C LEU A 120 -32.26 -47.05 16.21
N TYR A 121 -32.38 -47.55 14.98
CA TYR A 121 -31.53 -47.13 13.87
C TYR A 121 -31.69 -45.64 13.55
N LEU A 122 -32.94 -45.16 13.40
CA LEU A 122 -33.22 -43.74 13.16
C LEU A 122 -32.73 -42.85 14.31
N GLN A 123 -32.79 -43.33 15.56
CA GLN A 123 -32.21 -42.59 16.69
C GLN A 123 -30.71 -42.39 16.50
N LYS A 124 -29.97 -43.44 16.12
CA LYS A 124 -28.53 -43.35 15.87
C LYS A 124 -28.17 -42.49 14.67
N GLU A 125 -28.99 -42.50 13.63
CA GLU A 125 -28.83 -41.59 12.51
C GLU A 125 -28.95 -40.13 12.94
N LYS A 126 -29.91 -39.79 13.81
CA LYS A 126 -30.04 -38.44 14.39
C LYS A 126 -28.84 -38.05 15.24
N GLU A 127 -28.34 -38.96 16.10
CA GLU A 127 -27.12 -38.72 16.88
C GLU A 127 -25.91 -38.45 15.97
N PHE A 128 -25.79 -39.17 14.85
CA PHE A 128 -24.76 -38.92 13.85
C PHE A 128 -24.91 -37.56 13.16
N LEU A 129 -26.13 -37.13 12.84
CA LEU A 129 -26.37 -35.79 12.27
C LEU A 129 -25.95 -34.69 13.25
N LEU A 130 -26.24 -34.84 14.56
CA LEU A 130 -25.77 -33.92 15.60
C LEU A 130 -24.24 -33.89 15.70
N TYR A 131 -23.57 -35.05 15.61
CA TYR A 131 -22.11 -35.11 15.51
C TYR A 131 -21.59 -34.33 14.29
N LYS A 132 -22.19 -34.53 13.12
CA LYS A 132 -21.80 -33.84 11.88
C LYS A 132 -21.98 -32.33 12.00
N GLU A 133 -23.04 -31.88 12.64
CA GLU A 133 -23.30 -30.46 12.89
C GLU A 133 -22.27 -29.85 13.84
N ARG A 134 -21.97 -30.51 14.96
CA ARG A 134 -20.93 -30.09 15.91
C ARG A 134 -19.58 -29.90 15.23
N ILE A 135 -19.14 -30.88 14.43
CA ILE A 135 -17.85 -30.82 13.73
C ILE A 135 -17.81 -29.66 12.72
N LYS A 136 -18.93 -29.38 12.03
CA LYS A 136 -19.03 -28.21 11.14
C LYS A 136 -18.84 -26.91 11.92
N TRP A 137 -19.58 -26.73 13.01
CA TRP A 137 -19.47 -25.53 13.85
C TRP A 137 -18.08 -25.37 14.44
N GLN A 138 -17.46 -26.45 14.93
CA GLN A 138 -16.08 -26.42 15.42
C GLN A 138 -15.10 -25.96 14.34
N ARG A 139 -15.20 -26.47 13.11
CA ARG A 139 -14.37 -26.03 11.98
C ARG A 139 -14.55 -24.54 11.67
N PHE A 140 -15.79 -24.04 11.68
CA PHE A 140 -16.06 -22.62 11.48
C PHE A 140 -15.48 -21.74 12.59
N ILE A 141 -15.63 -22.17 13.86
CA ILE A 141 -15.07 -21.45 15.02
C ILE A 141 -13.54 -21.38 14.93
N TYR A 142 -12.86 -22.50 14.66
CA TYR A 142 -11.40 -22.51 14.52
C TYR A 142 -10.93 -21.63 13.35
N GLY A 143 -11.64 -21.65 12.21
CA GLY A 143 -11.36 -20.76 11.09
C GLY A 143 -11.50 -19.27 11.45
N GLY A 144 -12.56 -18.92 12.18
CA GLY A 144 -12.79 -17.54 12.65
C GLY A 144 -11.71 -17.05 13.63
N VAL A 145 -11.32 -17.89 14.59
CA VAL A 145 -10.23 -17.58 15.54
C VAL A 145 -8.90 -17.38 14.80
N PHE A 146 -8.59 -18.25 13.83
CA PHE A 146 -7.38 -18.12 13.02
C PHE A 146 -7.36 -16.80 12.21
N MET A 147 -8.49 -16.43 11.60
CA MET A 147 -8.63 -15.17 10.86
C MET A 147 -8.44 -13.94 11.76
N LEU A 148 -8.98 -13.96 12.98
CA LEU A 148 -8.80 -12.90 13.97
C LEU A 148 -7.34 -12.76 14.42
N LEU A 149 -6.63 -13.88 14.61
CA LEU A 149 -5.21 -13.85 14.96
C LEU A 149 -4.34 -13.25 13.85
N ILE A 150 -4.64 -13.56 12.58
CA ILE A 150 -3.96 -12.95 11.43
C ILE A 150 -4.23 -11.45 11.38
N ALA A 151 -5.49 -11.02 11.54
CA ALA A 151 -5.84 -9.60 11.57
C ALA A 151 -5.11 -8.86 12.70
N ALA A 152 -5.07 -9.42 13.91
CA ALA A 152 -4.33 -8.85 15.03
C ALA A 152 -2.82 -8.78 14.74
N GLY A 153 -2.24 -9.82 14.15
CA GLY A 153 -0.85 -9.85 13.71
C GLY A 153 -0.54 -8.76 12.68
N MET A 154 -1.41 -8.58 11.68
CA MET A 154 -1.29 -7.52 10.68
C MET A 154 -1.40 -6.13 11.31
N ILE A 155 -2.31 -5.92 12.26
CA ILE A 155 -2.43 -4.65 12.99
C ILE A 155 -1.17 -4.37 13.80
N LEU A 156 -0.61 -5.36 14.48
CA LEU A 156 0.63 -5.23 15.23
C LEU A 156 1.82 -4.95 14.30
N TRP A 157 1.93 -5.68 13.19
CA TRP A 157 2.95 -5.45 12.16
C TRP A 157 2.85 -4.04 11.60
N MET A 158 1.65 -3.59 11.24
CA MET A 158 1.40 -2.26 10.72
C MET A 158 1.77 -1.20 11.76
N ARG A 159 1.40 -1.39 13.03
CA ARG A 159 1.79 -0.47 14.12
C ARG A 159 3.31 -0.44 14.33
N GLN A 160 3.99 -1.58 14.25
CA GLN A 160 5.45 -1.64 14.35
C GLN A 160 6.13 -0.92 13.18
N GLN A 161 5.65 -1.16 11.95
CA GLN A 161 6.11 -0.48 10.75
C GLN A 161 5.89 1.03 10.84
N MET A 162 4.74 1.48 11.33
CA MET A 162 4.44 2.89 11.51
C MET A 162 5.40 3.57 12.52
N LYS A 163 5.76 2.89 13.61
CA LYS A 163 6.75 3.41 14.58
C LYS A 163 8.15 3.52 13.99
N LEU A 164 8.56 2.59 13.14
CA LEU A 164 9.87 2.65 12.49
C LEU A 164 9.91 3.77 11.44
N LYS A 165 8.82 3.92 10.67
CA LYS A 165 8.66 5.00 9.70
C LYS A 165 8.59 6.37 10.37
N SER A 166 7.99 6.50 11.53
CA SER A 166 7.94 7.79 12.25
C SER A 166 9.33 8.27 12.67
N LEU A 167 10.21 7.37 13.12
CA LEU A 167 11.59 7.72 13.49
C LEU A 167 12.45 8.13 12.29
N LEU A 168 12.32 7.41 11.16
CA LEU A 168 13.02 7.78 9.93
C LEU A 168 12.48 9.09 9.34
N ASN A 169 11.16 9.29 9.36
CA ASN A 169 10.53 10.52 8.89
C ASN A 169 10.95 11.72 9.72
N GLU A 170 11.14 11.58 11.03
CA GLU A 170 11.60 12.67 11.89
C GLU A 170 13.02 13.13 11.53
N ALA A 171 13.92 12.20 11.19
CA ALA A 171 15.26 12.51 10.68
C ALA A 171 15.22 13.17 9.29
N LEU A 172 14.37 12.69 8.40
CA LEU A 172 14.19 13.29 7.06
C LEU A 172 13.55 14.69 7.13
N MET A 173 12.62 14.91 8.07
CA MET A 173 11.98 16.21 8.28
C MET A 173 12.95 17.26 8.82
N ALA A 174 13.96 16.86 9.59
CA ALA A 174 15.03 17.77 10.02
C ALA A 174 15.87 18.28 8.83
N GLU A 175 16.20 17.40 7.89
CA GLU A 175 16.94 17.77 6.67
C GLU A 175 16.11 18.61 5.69
N VAL A 176 14.83 18.26 5.51
CA VAL A 176 13.87 19.02 4.68
C VAL A 176 13.59 20.41 5.25
N SER A 177 13.61 20.56 6.58
CA SER A 177 13.45 21.87 7.23
C SER A 177 14.66 22.78 7.01
N GLY A 178 15.87 22.22 7.04
CA GLY A 178 17.10 22.94 6.68
C GLY A 178 17.09 23.42 5.23
N LEU A 179 16.68 22.55 4.29
CA LEU A 179 16.53 22.90 2.87
C LEU A 179 15.41 23.92 2.62
N LYS A 180 14.26 23.79 3.30
CA LYS A 180 13.19 24.80 3.23
C LYS A 180 13.64 26.17 3.73
N GLY A 181 14.40 26.21 4.84
CA GLY A 181 14.97 27.46 5.35
C GLY A 181 15.88 28.15 4.34
N GLN A 182 16.73 27.40 3.64
CA GLN A 182 17.61 27.95 2.59
C GLN A 182 16.82 28.43 1.36
N ILE A 183 15.78 27.70 0.95
CA ILE A 183 14.90 28.10 -0.17
C ILE A 183 14.09 29.36 0.18
N GLU A 184 13.63 29.48 1.43
CA GLU A 184 12.83 30.61 1.90
C GLU A 184 13.66 31.89 2.02
N VAL A 185 14.91 31.79 2.50
CA VAL A 185 15.89 32.88 2.48
C VAL A 185 16.20 33.32 1.03
N GLY A 186 16.39 32.37 0.12
CA GLY A 186 16.60 32.67 -1.31
C GLY A 186 15.39 33.35 -1.98
N LYS A 187 14.17 32.94 -1.65
CA LYS A 187 12.93 33.59 -2.13
C LYS A 187 12.76 35.01 -1.58
N LEU A 188 13.10 35.24 -0.32
CA LEU A 188 13.05 36.57 0.32
C LEU A 188 14.07 37.54 -0.31
N ALA A 189 15.26 37.05 -0.66
CA ALA A 189 16.27 37.83 -1.38
C ALA A 189 15.84 38.14 -2.83
N GLY A 190 15.23 37.17 -3.53
CA GLY A 190 14.64 37.38 -4.85
C GLY A 190 13.53 38.44 -4.85
N GLY A 191 12.59 38.35 -3.89
CA GLY A 191 11.52 39.34 -3.75
C GLY A 191 12.04 40.75 -3.45
N ARG A 192 13.07 40.88 -2.59
CA ARG A 192 13.69 42.18 -2.28
C ARG A 192 14.35 42.83 -3.50
N LEU A 193 14.99 42.02 -4.35
CA LEU A 193 15.57 42.49 -5.62
C LEU A 193 14.48 42.97 -6.58
N GLU A 194 13.39 42.21 -6.73
CA GLU A 194 12.25 42.58 -7.58
C GLU A 194 11.60 43.89 -7.12
N THR A 195 11.35 44.08 -5.82
CA THR A 195 10.75 45.31 -5.29
C THR A 195 11.64 46.52 -5.50
N LYS A 196 12.95 46.43 -5.19
CA LYS A 196 13.90 47.54 -5.44
C LYS A 196 14.03 47.86 -6.92
N LEU A 197 14.04 46.84 -7.79
CA LEU A 197 14.06 47.05 -9.22
C LEU A 197 12.76 47.73 -9.70
N GLN A 198 11.60 47.32 -9.17
CA GLN A 198 10.32 47.95 -9.49
C GLN A 198 10.24 49.41 -9.02
N GLU A 199 10.75 49.71 -7.83
CA GLU A 199 10.87 51.10 -7.33
C GLU A 199 11.79 51.93 -8.25
N MET A 200 12.92 51.38 -8.67
CA MET A 200 13.84 52.05 -9.60
C MET A 200 13.31 52.19 -11.04
N LEU A 201 12.42 51.30 -11.46
CA LEU A 201 11.76 51.33 -12.76
C LEU A 201 10.41 52.07 -12.71
N HIS A 202 10.01 52.61 -11.55
CA HIS A 202 8.71 53.25 -11.36
C HIS A 202 8.48 54.43 -12.31
N ASP A 203 9.48 55.32 -12.45
CA ASP A 203 9.44 56.44 -13.40
C ASP A 203 9.30 55.97 -14.86
N ARG A 204 9.69 54.72 -15.15
CA ARG A 204 9.62 54.12 -16.48
C ARG A 204 8.30 53.41 -16.72
N PHE A 205 7.66 52.86 -15.68
CA PHE A 205 6.28 52.40 -15.77
C PHE A 205 5.34 53.59 -15.98
N ALA A 206 5.65 54.75 -15.38
CA ALA A 206 4.94 56.00 -15.68
C ALA A 206 5.10 56.43 -17.15
N LEU A 207 6.26 56.20 -17.77
CA LEU A 207 6.45 56.39 -19.21
C LEU A 207 5.59 55.41 -20.03
N ILE A 208 5.57 54.12 -19.68
CA ILE A 208 4.72 53.13 -20.35
C ILE A 208 3.24 53.51 -20.22
N ASP A 209 2.79 53.95 -19.05
CA ASP A 209 1.43 54.46 -18.84
C ASP A 209 1.16 55.68 -19.72
N THR A 210 2.10 56.63 -19.80
CA THR A 210 1.99 57.82 -20.66
C THR A 210 1.94 57.44 -22.15
N LEU A 211 2.67 56.41 -22.56
CA LEU A 211 2.68 55.88 -23.92
C LEU A 211 1.41 55.10 -24.24
N CYS A 212 0.88 54.33 -23.30
CA CYS A 212 -0.42 53.68 -23.38
C CYS A 212 -1.53 54.73 -23.50
N GLN A 213 -1.48 55.77 -22.68
CA GLN A 213 -2.36 56.93 -22.74
C GLN A 213 -2.31 57.59 -24.14
N THR A 214 -1.11 57.89 -24.65
CA THR A 214 -0.91 58.48 -25.98
C THR A 214 -1.42 57.55 -27.10
N TYR A 215 -1.17 56.24 -27.00
CA TYR A 215 -1.64 55.24 -27.98
C TYR A 215 -3.16 55.07 -27.97
N TYR A 216 -3.80 55.11 -26.79
CA TYR A 216 -5.25 54.97 -26.66
C TYR A 216 -5.99 56.26 -27.07
N GLU A 217 -5.40 57.43 -26.80
CA GLU A 217 -5.95 58.72 -27.22
C GLU A 217 -5.79 58.95 -28.73
N SER A 218 -4.74 58.43 -29.37
CA SER A 218 -4.55 58.47 -30.82
C SER A 218 -4.79 57.10 -31.48
N GLN A 219 -6.01 56.83 -31.95
CA GLN A 219 -6.35 55.57 -32.61
C GLN A 219 -5.71 55.40 -34.01
N GLY A 220 -4.42 55.06 -34.02
CA GLY A 220 -3.88 54.05 -34.94
C GLY A 220 -3.36 54.48 -36.30
N THR A 221 -2.97 55.73 -36.55
CA THR A 221 -2.33 56.08 -37.84
C THR A 221 -0.89 55.55 -37.93
N LYS A 222 -0.42 55.21 -39.14
CA LYS A 222 0.93 54.65 -39.38
C LYS A 222 2.06 55.60 -38.95
N THR A 223 1.82 56.91 -39.03
CA THR A 223 2.77 57.98 -38.67
C THR A 223 2.91 58.11 -37.15
N GLU A 224 1.81 58.03 -36.40
CA GLU A 224 1.82 58.06 -34.93
C GLU A 224 2.46 56.80 -34.34
N ARG A 225 2.21 55.62 -34.93
CA ARG A 225 2.93 54.39 -34.55
C ARG A 225 4.44 54.53 -34.74
N LYS A 226 4.88 55.22 -35.81
CA LYS A 226 6.30 55.49 -36.06
C LYS A 226 6.87 56.47 -35.02
N ALA A 227 6.15 57.54 -34.69
CA ALA A 227 6.56 58.49 -33.66
C ALA A 227 6.60 57.87 -32.26
N LEU A 228 5.65 56.99 -31.94
CA LEU A 228 5.61 56.21 -30.70
C LEU A 228 6.82 55.27 -30.60
N VAL A 229 7.12 54.53 -31.67
CA VAL A 229 8.31 53.66 -31.73
C VAL A 229 9.61 54.45 -31.61
N GLU A 230 9.69 55.64 -32.21
CA GLU A 230 10.88 56.48 -32.13
C GLU A 230 11.08 57.07 -30.73
N LYS A 231 10.00 57.54 -30.09
CA LYS A 231 10.03 58.05 -28.71
C LYS A 231 10.40 56.96 -27.69
N VAL A 232 9.88 55.75 -27.90
CA VAL A 232 10.27 54.55 -27.14
C VAL A 232 11.76 54.24 -27.33
N LYS A 233 12.29 54.33 -28.55
CA LYS A 233 13.71 54.08 -28.83
C LYS A 233 14.64 55.11 -28.17
N CYS A 234 14.35 56.41 -28.30
CA CYS A 234 15.18 57.46 -27.71
C CYS A 234 15.27 57.35 -26.18
N GLU A 235 14.16 57.05 -25.51
CA GLU A 235 14.14 56.86 -24.05
C GLU A 235 14.83 55.56 -23.63
N ILE A 236 14.67 54.47 -24.40
CA ILE A 236 15.42 53.23 -24.15
C ILE A 236 16.94 53.45 -24.32
N GLU A 237 17.36 54.27 -25.28
CA GLU A 237 18.78 54.60 -25.48
C GLU A 237 19.33 55.47 -24.35
N SER A 238 18.56 56.47 -23.88
CA SER A 238 18.85 57.26 -22.67
C SER A 238 19.00 56.37 -21.43
N MET A 239 18.12 55.36 -21.29
CA MET A 239 18.16 54.38 -20.21
C MET A 239 19.37 53.44 -20.24
N ARG A 240 19.97 53.20 -21.42
CA ARG A 240 21.08 52.25 -21.59
C ARG A 240 22.39 52.77 -20.99
N SER A 241 22.59 54.09 -20.96
CA SER A 241 23.81 54.71 -20.43
C SER A 241 23.75 54.95 -18.92
N ASP A 242 22.62 55.46 -18.41
CA ASP A 242 22.62 56.12 -17.10
C ASP A 242 22.32 55.15 -15.94
N SER A 243 21.61 54.05 -16.21
CA SER A 243 21.13 53.14 -15.15
C SER A 243 21.87 51.82 -15.06
N PHE A 244 22.78 51.55 -16.00
CA PHE A 244 23.56 50.32 -16.00
C PHE A 244 24.42 50.16 -14.73
N PRO A 245 25.16 51.18 -14.25
CA PRO A 245 25.98 51.05 -13.04
C PRO A 245 25.16 50.79 -11.78
N VAL A 246 23.96 51.34 -11.71
CA VAL A 246 23.09 51.20 -10.53
C VAL A 246 22.45 49.82 -10.48
N MET A 247 22.08 49.26 -11.64
CA MET A 247 21.62 47.86 -11.75
C MET A 247 22.71 46.87 -11.35
N GLU A 248 23.94 47.11 -11.80
CA GLU A 248 25.12 46.32 -11.42
C GLU A 248 25.33 46.35 -9.89
N GLN A 249 25.32 47.53 -9.29
CA GLN A 249 25.47 47.67 -7.84
C GLN A 249 24.33 46.98 -7.08
N THR A 250 23.08 47.14 -7.52
CA THR A 250 21.91 46.55 -6.85
C THR A 250 21.95 45.02 -6.87
N VAL A 251 22.37 44.44 -7.99
CA VAL A 251 22.57 42.98 -8.10
C VAL A 251 23.69 42.52 -7.17
N ASN A 252 24.79 43.26 -7.09
CA ASN A 252 25.89 42.94 -6.18
C ASN A 252 25.47 43.01 -4.70
N ASP A 253 24.74 44.05 -4.29
CA ASP A 253 24.25 44.20 -2.92
C ASP A 253 23.27 43.08 -2.53
N CYS A 254 22.47 42.60 -3.48
CA CYS A 254 21.42 41.61 -3.21
C CYS A 254 21.86 40.16 -3.43
N ARG A 255 22.95 39.93 -4.17
CA ARG A 255 23.47 38.60 -4.51
C ARG A 255 24.95 38.46 -4.14
N ASP A 256 25.32 39.02 -3.00
CA ASP A 256 26.64 38.86 -2.38
C ASP A 256 27.79 39.07 -3.37
N ASN A 257 27.80 40.20 -4.07
CA ASN A 257 28.83 40.58 -5.04
C ASN A 257 29.04 39.57 -6.18
N MET A 258 27.99 38.85 -6.58
CA MET A 258 28.04 37.86 -7.66
C MET A 258 28.67 38.39 -8.96
N LEU A 259 28.38 39.63 -9.37
CA LEU A 259 28.94 40.18 -10.61
C LEU A 259 30.42 40.53 -10.47
N VAL A 260 30.85 40.98 -9.28
CA VAL A 260 32.28 41.20 -8.95
C VAL A 260 33.05 39.88 -9.08
N ARG A 261 32.54 38.81 -8.46
CA ARG A 261 33.16 37.47 -8.57
C ARG A 261 33.24 36.96 -10.01
N VAL A 262 32.23 37.25 -10.84
CA VAL A 262 32.28 36.90 -12.28
C VAL A 262 33.36 37.67 -13.00
N LYS A 263 33.54 38.96 -12.68
CA LYS A 263 34.56 39.82 -13.28
C LYS A 263 35.99 39.38 -12.91
N GLU A 264 36.17 38.89 -11.68
CA GLU A 264 37.45 38.32 -11.21
C GLU A 264 37.77 36.99 -11.90
N CYS A 265 36.78 36.10 -12.06
CA CYS A 265 36.96 34.79 -12.68
C CYS A 265 37.04 34.82 -14.22
N CYS A 266 36.48 35.85 -14.86
CA CYS A 266 36.47 36.02 -16.31
C CYS A 266 36.77 37.49 -16.68
N PRO A 267 38.04 37.93 -16.53
CA PRO A 267 38.43 39.30 -16.84
C PRO A 267 38.25 39.66 -18.33
N ASP A 268 38.30 38.67 -19.24
CA ASP A 268 38.10 38.83 -20.69
C ASP A 268 36.62 38.74 -21.13
N ILE A 269 35.66 38.91 -20.21
CA ILE A 269 34.24 38.92 -20.59
C ILE A 269 33.95 40.10 -21.52
N LYS A 270 33.28 39.82 -22.65
CA LYS A 270 32.88 40.87 -23.60
C LYS A 270 31.90 41.82 -22.92
N VAL A 271 32.06 43.13 -23.13
CA VAL A 271 31.22 44.18 -22.52
C VAL A 271 29.73 43.93 -22.77
N ASP A 272 29.35 43.50 -23.97
CA ASP A 272 27.94 43.22 -24.28
C ASP A 272 27.42 41.94 -23.64
N ASP A 273 28.30 40.97 -23.35
CA ASP A 273 27.94 39.74 -22.64
C ASP A 273 27.83 39.99 -21.13
N TYR A 274 28.68 40.87 -20.58
CA TYR A 274 28.57 41.36 -19.22
C TYR A 274 27.28 42.17 -19.03
N ARG A 275 26.95 43.05 -19.99
CA ARG A 275 25.70 43.82 -19.97
C ARG A 275 24.48 42.91 -19.96
N LEU A 276 24.49 41.88 -20.80
CA LEU A 276 23.45 40.85 -20.80
C LEU A 276 23.39 40.10 -19.46
N LEU A 277 24.53 39.79 -18.83
CA LEU A 277 24.58 39.16 -17.52
C LEU A 277 23.91 39.99 -16.43
N VAL A 278 24.22 41.30 -16.36
CA VAL A 278 23.61 42.21 -15.38
C VAL A 278 22.09 42.24 -15.55
N TYR A 279 21.60 42.29 -16.79
CA TYR A 279 20.15 42.30 -17.05
C TYR A 279 19.46 40.98 -16.69
N ILE A 280 20.10 39.83 -16.95
CA ILE A 280 19.58 38.52 -16.53
C ILE A 280 19.60 38.42 -15.01
N ALA A 281 20.70 38.83 -14.37
CA ALA A 281 20.87 38.80 -12.92
C ALA A 281 19.88 39.74 -12.21
N SER A 282 19.44 40.81 -12.87
CA SER A 282 18.39 41.72 -12.39
C SER A 282 16.99 41.13 -12.47
N GLY A 283 16.79 39.94 -13.07
CA GLY A 283 15.47 39.31 -13.18
C GLY A 283 14.59 39.87 -14.31
N LEU A 284 15.17 40.60 -15.25
CA LEU A 284 14.41 41.16 -16.38
C LEU A 284 13.91 40.08 -17.32
N SER A 285 12.69 40.26 -17.83
CA SER A 285 12.12 39.35 -18.83
C SER A 285 12.93 39.39 -20.13
N PRO A 286 12.98 38.30 -20.91
CA PRO A 286 13.67 38.27 -22.21
C PRO A 286 13.17 39.32 -23.21
N ARG A 287 11.90 39.75 -23.08
CA ARG A 287 11.32 40.83 -23.90
C ARG A 287 11.85 42.20 -23.48
N ALA A 288 11.97 42.47 -22.19
CA ALA A 288 12.59 43.70 -21.69
C ALA A 288 14.07 43.77 -22.06
N ILE A 289 14.80 42.66 -21.96
CA ILE A 289 16.22 42.58 -22.36
C ILE A 289 16.38 42.81 -23.87
N SER A 290 15.50 42.27 -24.70
CA SER A 290 15.46 42.50 -26.15
C SER A 290 15.29 43.97 -26.50
N LEU A 291 14.39 44.66 -25.80
CA LEU A 291 14.20 46.10 -25.95
C LEU A 291 15.46 46.89 -25.55
N LEU A 292 16.06 46.58 -24.39
CA LEU A 292 17.24 47.28 -23.87
C LEU A 292 18.52 47.06 -24.71
N LEU A 293 18.65 45.90 -25.34
CA LEU A 293 19.79 45.58 -26.21
C LEU A 293 19.56 45.97 -27.69
N GLY A 294 18.33 46.31 -28.08
CA GLY A 294 17.98 46.60 -29.47
C GLY A 294 18.05 45.37 -30.38
N GLU A 295 18.02 44.16 -29.81
CA GLU A 295 18.11 42.88 -30.54
C GLU A 295 16.76 42.17 -30.54
N SER A 296 16.54 41.23 -31.46
CA SER A 296 15.33 40.40 -31.42
C SER A 296 15.34 39.46 -30.22
N VAL A 297 14.16 39.14 -29.70
CA VAL A 297 13.98 38.21 -28.56
C VAL A 297 14.69 36.86 -28.80
N GLU A 298 14.69 36.37 -30.06
CA GLU A 298 15.39 35.14 -30.45
C GLU A 298 16.91 35.23 -30.29
N VAL A 299 17.51 36.37 -30.63
CA VAL A 299 18.95 36.61 -30.47
C VAL A 299 19.31 36.65 -28.99
N VAL A 300 18.48 37.28 -28.15
CA VAL A 300 18.67 37.32 -26.70
C VAL A 300 18.67 35.91 -26.09
N TYR A 301 17.75 35.03 -26.49
CA TYR A 301 17.76 33.63 -26.04
C TYR A 301 19.04 32.88 -26.45
N LYS A 302 19.48 33.05 -27.70
CA LYS A 302 20.73 32.43 -28.19
C LYS A 302 21.97 32.97 -27.46
N ARG A 303 22.02 34.27 -27.18
CA ARG A 303 23.10 34.89 -26.40
C ARG A 303 23.09 34.43 -24.93
N LYS A 304 21.91 34.37 -24.29
CA LYS A 304 21.72 33.84 -22.93
C LYS A 304 22.24 32.40 -22.82
N SER A 305 21.90 31.53 -23.79
CA SER A 305 22.37 30.14 -23.82
C SER A 305 23.89 30.04 -23.94
N ARG A 306 24.51 30.79 -24.86
CA ARG A 306 25.97 30.83 -25.03
C ARG A 306 26.69 31.36 -23.79
N LEU A 307 26.14 32.39 -23.17
CA LEU A 307 26.68 32.98 -21.93
C LEU A 307 26.60 31.98 -20.77
N LYS A 308 25.48 31.25 -20.64
CA LYS A 308 25.32 30.16 -19.66
C LYS A 308 26.37 29.07 -19.84
N ALA A 309 26.62 28.64 -21.08
CA ALA A 309 27.63 27.62 -21.38
C ALA A 309 29.04 28.06 -21.00
N ARG A 310 29.43 29.29 -21.37
CA ARG A 310 30.75 29.86 -21.04
C ARG A 310 30.97 30.03 -19.53
N LEU A 311 29.96 30.53 -18.81
CA LEU A 311 30.04 30.69 -17.36
C LEU A 311 30.04 29.34 -16.63
N ARG A 312 29.37 28.32 -17.19
CA ARG A 312 29.42 26.96 -16.65
C ARG A 312 30.83 26.37 -16.77
N GLU A 313 31.52 26.57 -17.88
CA GLU A 313 32.89 26.07 -18.06
C GLU A 313 33.91 26.82 -17.19
N ALA A 314 33.74 28.14 -17.03
CA ALA A 314 34.70 28.98 -16.31
C ALA A 314 34.46 29.07 -14.78
N VAL A 315 33.24 28.84 -14.29
CA VAL A 315 32.84 29.17 -12.90
C VAL A 315 32.24 27.99 -12.13
N SER A 316 32.28 26.77 -12.69
CA SER A 316 31.63 25.58 -12.10
C SER A 316 32.08 25.20 -10.68
N SER A 317 33.23 25.68 -10.20
CA SER A 317 33.81 25.30 -8.91
C SER A 317 33.70 26.36 -7.81
N LEU A 318 33.38 27.63 -8.11
CA LEU A 318 33.42 28.72 -7.12
C LEU A 318 32.05 29.37 -6.81
N SER A 319 31.04 29.27 -7.66
CA SER A 319 29.73 29.89 -7.38
C SER A 319 28.56 29.19 -8.10
N PRO A 320 27.99 28.12 -7.51
CA PRO A 320 26.83 27.42 -8.09
C PRO A 320 25.59 28.32 -8.20
N GLU A 321 25.54 29.40 -7.42
CA GLU A 321 24.45 30.38 -7.42
C GLU A 321 24.26 31.11 -8.75
N ILE A 322 25.32 31.29 -9.55
CA ILE A 322 25.21 31.93 -10.88
C ILE A 322 24.32 31.11 -11.80
N MET A 323 24.31 29.79 -11.68
CA MET A 323 23.48 28.94 -12.54
C MET A 323 21.98 29.06 -12.20
N THR A 324 21.63 29.55 -11.01
CA THR A 324 20.23 29.74 -10.58
C THR A 324 19.57 30.95 -11.24
N ILE A 325 20.36 31.86 -11.81
CA ILE A 325 19.87 33.10 -12.46
C ILE A 325 19.51 32.89 -13.94
N PHE A 326 19.91 31.75 -14.52
CA PHE A 326 19.75 31.40 -15.93
C PHE A 326 18.59 30.44 -16.21
#